data_AF-A0A962VGB3-F1
#
_entry.id   AF-A0A962VGB3-F1
#
_cell.length_a   1.000
_cell.length_b   1.000
_cell.length_c   1.000
_cell.angle_alpha   90.00
_cell.angle_beta   90.00
_cell.angle_gamma   90.00
#
_symmetry.space_group_name_H-M   'P 1'
#
loop_
_entity.id
_entity.type
_entity.pdbx_description
1 polymer ?
#
loop_
_entity_poly.entity_id
_entity_poly.type
_entity_poly.pdbx_seq_one_letter_code
_entity_poly.pdbx_strand_id
1 'polypeptide(L)'
;MVVARQDSPEPLSFIARLGSLYSLASIPAGRVMLAFQPPELQAQWLQELAKDIAEWGDPTAFRERLALIRQRGYEHTHQEVHQGVVSLSFPIQDSTGLAHAALTVPLIITTRTPPDVDTVIALTAAATEHIQLALGWLRADD
;
A
#
# COMPACT_ATOMS: atom_id res chain seq x y z
N MET A 1 -9.50 6.25 -2.31
CA MET A 1 -9.44 7.35 -3.31
C MET A 1 -7.99 7.78 -3.48
N VAL A 2 -7.57 8.14 -4.69
CA VAL A 2 -6.26 8.78 -4.90
C VAL A 2 -6.37 10.27 -4.62
N VAL A 3 -5.69 10.76 -3.58
CA VAL A 3 -5.78 12.15 -3.12
C VAL A 3 -4.57 13.01 -3.51
N ALA A 4 -3.44 12.37 -3.75
CA ALA A 4 -2.20 13.00 -4.17
C ALA A 4 -1.46 12.05 -5.11
N ARG A 5 -0.64 12.62 -6.00
CA ARG A 5 0.29 11.86 -6.83
C ARG A 5 1.50 12.73 -7.14
N GLN A 6 2.63 12.09 -7.35
CA GLN A 6 3.83 12.70 -7.91
C GLN A 6 4.18 11.93 -9.18
N ASP A 7 4.20 12.63 -10.31
CA ASP A 7 4.53 12.01 -11.58
C ASP A 7 6.05 11.81 -11.69
N SER A 8 6.46 10.66 -12.25
CA SER A 8 7.86 10.37 -12.55
C SER A 8 8.32 11.17 -13.76
N PRO A 9 9.55 11.73 -13.76
CA PRO A 9 10.12 12.38 -14.94
C PRO A 9 10.56 11.38 -16.02
N GLU A 10 10.50 10.08 -15.76
CA GLU A 10 10.92 9.04 -16.69
C GLU A 10 10.02 8.98 -17.95
N PRO A 11 10.57 8.64 -19.13
CA PRO A 11 9.80 8.54 -20.38
C PRO A 11 8.65 7.53 -20.33
N LEU A 12 8.77 6.51 -19.48
CA LEU A 12 7.74 5.53 -19.20
C LEU A 12 7.31 5.66 -17.74
N SER A 13 6.05 5.98 -17.50
CA SER A 13 5.51 6.21 -16.16
C SER A 13 4.14 5.56 -15.97
N PHE A 14 3.87 5.21 -14.71
CA PHE A 14 2.56 4.73 -14.28
C PHE A 14 1.83 5.89 -13.63
N ILE A 15 0.62 6.20 -14.12
CA ILE A 15 -0.15 7.36 -13.64
C ILE A 15 -1.47 6.89 -13.04
N ALA A 16 -1.59 7.00 -11.72
CA ALA A 16 -2.88 6.96 -11.05
C ALA A 16 -3.64 8.28 -11.28
N ARG A 17 -4.94 8.21 -11.58
CA ARG A 17 -5.76 9.41 -11.73
C ARG A 17 -6.17 9.93 -10.36
N LEU A 18 -5.97 11.23 -10.10
CA LEU A 18 -6.52 11.88 -8.92
C LEU A 18 -8.04 11.69 -8.88
N GLY A 19 -8.59 11.41 -7.70
CA GLY A 19 -10.01 11.14 -7.50
C GLY A 19 -10.44 9.71 -7.84
N SER A 20 -9.59 8.86 -8.43
CA SER A 20 -9.95 7.47 -8.68
C SER A 20 -10.27 6.71 -7.40
N LEU A 21 -11.38 5.96 -7.44
CA LEU A 21 -11.83 5.07 -6.39
C LEU A 21 -11.50 3.62 -6.76
N TYR A 22 -11.01 2.89 -5.77
CA TYR A 22 -10.64 1.48 -5.88
C TYR A 22 -11.19 0.76 -4.66
N SER A 23 -11.57 -0.50 -4.82
CA SER A 23 -11.85 -1.38 -3.69
C SER A 23 -10.59 -1.53 -2.83
N LEU A 24 -10.76 -1.59 -1.51
CA LEU A 24 -9.63 -1.81 -0.60
C LEU A 24 -9.01 -3.20 -0.78
N ALA A 25 -9.77 -4.18 -1.26
CA ALA A 25 -9.25 -5.53 -1.48
C ALA A 25 -8.38 -5.65 -2.74
N SER A 26 -8.66 -4.83 -3.76
CA SER A 26 -8.10 -5.02 -5.11
C SER A 26 -6.73 -4.39 -5.34
N ILE A 27 -6.32 -3.43 -4.51
CA ILE A 27 -5.06 -2.71 -4.68
C ILE A 27 -4.16 -2.79 -3.44
N PRO A 28 -2.82 -2.72 -3.63
CA PRO A 28 -1.87 -2.83 -2.52
C PRO A 28 -2.09 -1.77 -1.41
N ALA A 29 -2.33 -0.53 -1.79
CA ALA A 29 -2.65 0.55 -0.85
C ALA A 29 -3.84 0.21 0.05
N GLY A 30 -4.88 -0.42 -0.50
CA GLY A 30 -6.09 -0.77 0.23
C GLY A 30 -5.85 -1.89 1.25
N ARG A 31 -5.10 -2.92 0.88
CA ARG A 31 -4.73 -4.00 1.79
C ARG A 31 -3.79 -3.54 2.90
N VAL A 32 -2.87 -2.64 2.59
CA VAL A 32 -2.08 -1.93 3.62
C VAL A 32 -3.01 -1.19 4.58
N MET A 33 -3.93 -0.37 4.09
CA MET A 33 -4.87 0.33 4.98
C MET A 33 -5.66 -0.65 5.86
N LEU A 34 -6.14 -1.77 5.32
CA LEU A 34 -6.86 -2.81 6.08
C LEU A 34 -5.98 -3.48 7.16
N ALA A 35 -4.73 -3.82 6.83
CA ALA A 35 -3.81 -4.54 7.73
C ALA A 35 -3.49 -3.76 9.02
N PHE A 36 -3.56 -2.42 8.95
CA PHE A 36 -3.26 -1.51 10.06
C PHE A 36 -4.51 -0.94 10.76
N GLN A 37 -5.71 -1.51 10.50
CA GLN A 37 -6.90 -1.19 11.29
C GLN A 37 -6.95 -1.94 12.62
N PRO A 38 -7.77 -1.49 13.59
CA PRO A 38 -8.13 -2.29 14.76
C PRO A 38 -8.81 -3.61 14.34
N PRO A 39 -8.66 -4.70 15.12
CA PRO A 39 -9.23 -6.00 14.77
C PRO A 39 -10.74 -5.97 14.48
N GLU A 40 -11.50 -5.19 15.25
CA GLU A 40 -12.96 -5.10 15.12
C GLU A 40 -13.35 -4.41 13.81
N LEU A 41 -12.70 -3.30 13.48
CA LEU A 41 -12.95 -2.56 12.26
C LEU A 41 -12.43 -3.32 11.03
N GLN A 42 -11.29 -4.01 11.15
CA GLN A 42 -10.80 -4.88 10.09
C GLN A 42 -11.79 -6.01 9.82
N ALA A 43 -12.35 -6.65 10.86
CA ALA A 43 -13.35 -7.69 10.70
C ALA A 43 -14.62 -7.19 9.99
N GLN A 44 -15.09 -5.98 10.33
CA GLN A 44 -16.21 -5.32 9.65
C GLN A 44 -15.92 -5.12 8.16
N TRP A 45 -14.77 -4.52 7.82
CA TRP A 45 -14.39 -4.33 6.42
C TRP A 45 -14.23 -5.65 5.65
N LEU A 46 -13.68 -6.68 6.28
CA LEU A 46 -13.56 -8.01 5.66
C LEU A 46 -14.92 -8.64 5.36
N GLN A 47 -15.95 -8.35 6.16
CA GLN A 47 -17.32 -8.79 5.88
C GLN A 47 -17.93 -7.99 4.72
N GLU A 48 -17.78 -6.67 4.72
CA GLU A 48 -18.29 -5.81 3.64
C GLU A 48 -17.65 -6.11 2.28
N LEU A 49 -16.35 -6.41 2.27
CA LEU A 49 -15.56 -6.70 1.09
C LEU A 49 -15.55 -8.18 0.70
N ALA A 50 -16.38 -9.03 1.34
CA ALA A 50 -16.31 -10.48 1.14
C ALA A 50 -16.45 -10.90 -0.33
N LYS A 51 -17.26 -10.19 -1.11
CA LYS A 51 -17.42 -10.43 -2.56
C LYS A 51 -16.14 -10.07 -3.33
N ASP A 52 -15.64 -8.86 -3.15
CA ASP A 52 -14.41 -8.38 -3.80
C ASP A 52 -13.21 -9.29 -3.47
N ILE A 53 -13.11 -9.73 -2.21
CA ILE A 53 -12.06 -10.66 -1.78
C ILE A 53 -12.19 -12.01 -2.50
N ALA A 54 -13.42 -12.55 -2.61
CA ALA A 54 -13.67 -13.82 -3.28
C ALA A 54 -13.45 -13.77 -4.80
N GLU A 55 -13.71 -12.62 -5.45
CA GLU A 55 -13.37 -12.40 -6.86
C GLU A 55 -11.86 -12.39 -7.08
N TRP A 56 -11.12 -11.96 -6.06
CA TRP A 56 -9.68 -11.81 -6.12
C TRP A 56 -8.93 -13.10 -5.73
N GLY A 57 -9.53 -13.95 -4.92
CA GLY A 57 -8.98 -15.26 -4.55
C GLY A 57 -9.61 -15.86 -3.30
N ASP A 58 -8.79 -16.53 -2.49
CA ASP A 58 -9.23 -17.17 -1.26
C ASP A 58 -9.25 -16.17 -0.08
N PRO A 59 -10.39 -16.02 0.63
CA PRO A 59 -10.49 -15.20 1.83
C PRO A 59 -9.53 -15.57 2.96
N THR A 60 -9.11 -16.83 3.07
CA THR A 60 -8.14 -17.26 4.08
C THR A 60 -6.74 -16.74 3.73
N ALA A 61 -6.29 -16.98 2.51
CA ALA A 61 -5.04 -16.40 1.99
C ALA A 61 -5.03 -14.86 2.06
N PHE A 62 -6.18 -14.20 1.86
CA PHE A 62 -6.28 -12.75 2.02
C PHE A 62 -6.00 -12.31 3.47
N ARG A 63 -6.55 -13.00 4.47
CA ARG A 63 -6.29 -12.71 5.89
C ARG A 63 -4.82 -12.96 6.27
N GLU A 64 -4.24 -14.05 5.80
CA GLU A 64 -2.81 -14.35 6.01
C GLU A 64 -1.92 -13.27 5.40
N ARG A 65 -2.29 -12.78 4.20
CA ARG A 65 -1.60 -11.66 3.55
C ARG A 65 -1.69 -10.38 4.37
N LEU A 66 -2.85 -10.04 4.93
CA LEU A 66 -2.98 -8.87 5.81
C LEU A 66 -2.09 -9.00 7.05
N ALA A 67 -2.01 -10.19 7.65
CA ALA A 67 -1.13 -10.44 8.78
C ALA A 67 0.36 -10.25 8.41
N LEU A 68 0.77 -10.76 7.24
CA LEU A 68 2.13 -10.57 6.73
C LEU A 68 2.45 -9.09 6.45
N ILE A 69 1.50 -8.35 5.86
CA ILE A 69 1.66 -6.90 5.62
C ILE A 69 1.87 -6.16 6.95
N ARG A 70 1.06 -6.47 7.96
CA ARG A 70 1.18 -5.88 9.29
C ARG A 70 2.53 -6.21 9.94
N GLN A 71 2.96 -7.47 9.85
CA GLN A 71 4.25 -7.92 10.41
C GLN A 71 5.42 -7.23 9.72
N ARG A 72 5.38 -7.11 8.39
CA ARG A 72 6.47 -6.56 7.59
C ARG A 72 6.51 -5.02 7.57
N GLY A 73 5.38 -4.37 7.80
CA GLY A 73 5.27 -2.90 7.74
C GLY A 73 4.81 -2.35 6.38
N TYR A 74 4.73 -3.17 5.34
CA TYR A 74 4.41 -2.74 3.99
C TYR A 74 3.94 -3.90 3.10
N GLU A 75 3.36 -3.55 1.96
CA GLU A 75 3.04 -4.48 0.91
C GLU A 75 4.01 -4.38 -0.28
N HIS A 76 4.40 -5.54 -0.81
CA HIS A 76 5.20 -5.69 -2.01
C HIS A 76 4.47 -6.65 -2.94
N THR A 77 4.11 -6.19 -4.13
CA THR A 77 3.41 -7.01 -5.13
C THR A 77 4.20 -7.08 -6.42
N HIS A 78 4.10 -8.24 -7.09
CA HIS A 78 4.74 -8.47 -8.39
C HIS A 78 3.67 -8.77 -9.44
N GLN A 79 3.48 -7.84 -10.37
CA GLN A 79 2.62 -7.98 -11.56
C GLN A 79 1.17 -8.35 -11.28
N GLU A 80 0.67 -7.95 -10.12
CA GLU A 80 -0.60 -8.44 -9.59
C GLU A 80 -1.80 -7.64 -10.10
N VAL A 81 -1.73 -6.32 -10.03
CA VAL A 81 -2.80 -5.42 -10.50
C VAL A 81 -2.61 -5.10 -11.98
N HIS A 82 -1.35 -4.94 -12.39
CA HIS A 82 -0.97 -4.61 -13.76
C HIS A 82 0.25 -5.44 -14.15
N GLN A 83 0.19 -6.09 -15.31
CA GLN A 83 1.30 -6.85 -15.86
C GLN A 83 2.52 -5.94 -16.04
N GLY A 84 3.71 -6.44 -15.67
CA GLY A 84 4.95 -5.67 -15.72
C GLY A 84 5.12 -4.60 -14.65
N VAL A 85 4.20 -4.48 -13.68
CA VAL A 85 4.29 -3.51 -12.57
C VAL A 85 4.54 -4.22 -11.25
N VAL A 86 5.60 -3.80 -10.56
CA VAL A 86 5.82 -4.09 -9.14
C VAL A 86 5.29 -2.91 -8.34
N SER A 87 4.70 -3.13 -7.18
CA SER A 87 4.24 -2.04 -6.31
C SER A 87 4.69 -2.23 -4.88
N LEU A 88 5.18 -1.15 -4.29
CA LEU A 88 5.54 -1.04 -2.89
C LEU A 88 4.57 -0.08 -2.23
N SER A 89 3.84 -0.53 -1.21
CA SER A 89 2.85 0.27 -0.50
C SER A 89 3.12 0.30 0.99
N PHE A 90 3.24 1.49 1.56
CA PHE A 90 3.53 1.72 2.97
C PHE A 90 2.38 2.46 3.64
N PRO A 91 2.04 2.11 4.90
CA PRO A 91 0.96 2.77 5.62
C PRO A 91 1.40 4.17 6.06
N ILE A 92 0.53 5.17 5.91
CA ILE A 92 0.70 6.46 6.58
C ILE A 92 -0.16 6.39 7.84
N GLN A 93 0.52 6.21 8.97
CA GLN A 93 -0.08 5.93 10.27
C GLN A 93 -0.13 7.16 11.14
N ASP A 94 -1.13 7.22 12.03
CA ASP A 94 -1.10 8.12 13.17
C ASP A 94 -0.17 7.63 14.29
N SER A 95 -0.07 8.40 15.38
CA SER A 95 0.72 8.05 16.56
C SER A 95 0.25 6.78 17.28
N THR A 96 -0.99 6.33 17.03
CA THR A 96 -1.53 5.07 17.57
C THR A 96 -1.19 3.86 16.70
N GLY A 97 -0.63 4.09 15.50
CA GLY A 97 -0.29 3.05 14.54
C GLY A 97 -1.46 2.68 13.61
N LEU A 98 -2.51 3.49 13.55
CA LEU A 98 -3.62 3.27 12.62
C LEU A 98 -3.34 3.92 11.28
N ALA A 99 -3.48 3.17 10.19
CA ALA A 99 -3.28 3.71 8.85
C ALA A 99 -4.49 4.53 8.39
N HIS A 100 -4.25 5.81 8.07
CA HIS A 100 -5.25 6.73 7.50
C HIS A 100 -5.10 6.88 5.99
N ALA A 101 -3.91 6.58 5.47
CA ALA A 101 -3.61 6.55 4.05
C ALA A 101 -2.51 5.51 3.77
N ALA A 102 -2.13 5.37 2.50
CA ALA A 102 -0.96 4.61 2.11
C ALA A 102 -0.21 5.31 0.96
N LEU A 103 1.11 5.31 1.04
CA LEU A 103 2.00 5.75 -0.04
C LEU A 103 2.32 4.53 -0.92
N THR A 104 2.14 4.65 -2.24
CA THR A 104 2.46 3.57 -3.19
C THR A 104 3.45 4.04 -4.24
N VAL A 105 4.54 3.28 -4.41
CA VAL A 105 5.54 3.47 -5.46
C VAL A 105 5.43 2.32 -6.46
N PRO A 106 4.90 2.57 -7.66
CA PRO A 106 4.90 1.60 -8.74
C PRO A 106 6.25 1.60 -9.48
N LEU A 107 6.82 0.41 -9.67
CA LEU A 107 8.03 0.18 -10.46
C LEU A 107 7.63 -0.54 -11.75
N ILE A 108 8.01 0.02 -12.89
CA ILE A 108 7.76 -0.60 -14.20
C ILE A 108 8.97 -1.46 -14.56
N ILE A 109 8.73 -2.74 -14.78
CA ILE A 109 9.74 -3.67 -15.28
C ILE A 109 9.98 -3.35 -16.75
N THR A 110 11.21 -3.02 -17.10
CA THR A 110 11.63 -2.75 -18.49
C THR A 110 12.85 -3.59 -18.83
N THR A 111 13.36 -3.47 -20.06
CA THR A 111 14.63 -4.09 -20.46
C THR A 111 15.86 -3.42 -19.86
N ARG A 112 15.70 -2.25 -19.22
CA ARG A 112 16.77 -1.57 -18.50
C ARG A 112 16.96 -2.23 -17.13
N THR A 113 18.17 -2.10 -16.57
CA THR A 113 18.44 -2.55 -15.20
C THR A 113 17.42 -1.92 -14.25
N PRO A 114 16.59 -2.72 -13.56
CA PRO A 114 15.61 -2.18 -12.63
C PRO A 114 16.34 -1.54 -11.44
N PRO A 115 15.72 -0.54 -10.79
CA PRO A 115 16.26 -0.03 -9.53
C PRO A 115 16.34 -1.17 -8.52
N ASP A 116 17.35 -1.11 -7.66
CA ASP A 116 17.47 -2.03 -6.53
C ASP A 116 16.23 -1.89 -5.63
N VAL A 117 15.49 -2.98 -5.48
CA VAL A 117 14.19 -2.98 -4.78
C VAL A 117 14.36 -2.64 -3.30
N ASP A 118 15.46 -3.08 -2.68
CA ASP A 118 15.75 -2.78 -1.27
C ASP A 118 16.02 -1.29 -1.07
N THR A 119 16.74 -0.65 -2.00
CA THR A 119 16.90 0.80 -2.03
C THR A 119 15.55 1.52 -2.17
N VAL A 120 14.66 1.06 -3.06
CA VAL A 120 13.33 1.68 -3.22
C VAL A 120 12.47 1.50 -1.96
N ILE A 121 12.53 0.33 -1.32
CA ILE A 121 11.89 0.06 -0.03
C ILE A 121 12.36 1.09 1.01
N ALA A 122 13.67 1.26 1.17
CA ALA A 122 14.23 2.19 2.14
C ALA A 122 13.82 3.65 1.88
N LEU A 123 13.87 4.10 0.62
CA LEU A 123 13.44 5.44 0.24
C LEU A 123 11.95 5.68 0.45
N THR A 124 11.11 4.67 0.15
CA THR A 124 9.66 4.76 0.33
C THR A 124 9.29 4.77 1.81
N ALA A 125 9.99 4.01 2.65
CA ALA A 125 9.85 4.06 4.10
C ALA A 125 10.19 5.46 4.64
N ALA A 126 11.35 6.01 4.27
CA ALA A 126 11.76 7.35 4.69
C ALA A 126 10.77 8.45 4.24
N ALA A 127 10.24 8.35 3.02
CA ALA A 127 9.21 9.27 2.53
C ALA A 127 7.90 9.16 3.33
N THR A 128 7.50 7.94 3.68
CA THR A 128 6.34 7.68 4.54
C THR A 128 6.50 8.33 5.91
N GLU A 129 7.66 8.14 6.54
CA GLU A 129 7.99 8.77 7.83
C GLU A 129 7.96 10.30 7.75
N HIS A 130 8.52 10.89 6.69
CA HIS A 130 8.47 12.33 6.48
C HIS A 130 7.03 12.83 6.37
N ILE A 131 6.17 12.16 5.59
CA ILE A 131 4.76 12.53 5.47
C ILE A 131 4.08 12.46 6.84
N GLN A 132 4.30 11.39 7.61
CA GLN A 132 3.73 11.27 8.96
C GLN A 132 4.20 12.39 9.88
N LEU A 133 5.49 12.74 9.84
CA LEU A 133 6.04 13.84 10.63
C LEU A 133 5.42 15.19 10.24
N ALA A 134 5.26 15.45 8.93
CA ALA A 134 4.60 16.65 8.43
C ALA A 134 3.11 16.74 8.82
N LEU A 135 2.46 15.60 9.04
CA LEU A 135 1.08 15.51 9.53
C LEU A 135 0.98 15.57 11.08
N GLY A 136 2.11 15.60 11.79
CA GLY A 136 2.16 15.58 13.25
C GLY A 136 1.90 14.19 13.85
N TRP A 137 2.13 13.13 13.09
CA TRP A 137 1.83 11.74 13.41
C TRP A 137 3.07 10.90 13.77
N LEU A 138 4.00 11.49 14.52
CA LEU A 138 5.09 10.71 15.09
C LEU A 138 4.55 9.76 16.16
N ARG A 139 5.03 8.52 16.15
CA ARG A 139 4.90 7.66 17.33
C ARG A 139 5.67 8.35 18.46
N ALA A 140 5.09 8.43 19.65
CA ALA A 140 5.89 8.74 20.82
C ALA A 140 6.91 7.59 20.95
N ASP A 141 8.19 7.92 20.86
CA ASP A 141 9.25 6.96 21.18
C ASP A 141 9.13 6.64 22.68
N ASP A 142 8.90 5.36 23.01
CA ASP A 142 9.11 4.80 24.36
C ASP A 142 10.59 4.42 24.53
#